data_AF-A0A957D4B5-F1
#
_entry.id   AF-A0A957D4B5-F1
#
_cell.length_a   1.000
_cell.length_b   1.000
_cell.length_c   1.000
_cell.angle_alpha   90.00
_cell.angle_beta   90.00
_cell.angle_gamma   90.00
#
_symmetry.space_group_name_H-M   'P 1'
#
loop_
_entity.id
_entity.type
_entity.pdbx_description
1 polymer ?
#
loop_
_entity_poly.entity_id
_entity_poly.type
_entity_poly.pdbx_seq_one_letter_code
_entity_poly.pdbx_strand_id
1 'polypeptide(L)'
;LAGGPEQGYNILIDSNVDWGQDLRRLAVWLEENDVGRVQLGWFGTAVPEYYGIEYDPLPGLGGVGQPQFFDAWWQLPFDPAQPAPGVYAISVTSLWEFPLATADKYVYAFFRQREPDARIGYSILIYDLR
;
A
#
# COMPACT_ATOMS: atom_id res chain seq x y z
N LEU A 1 19.61 -16.42 -19.51
CA LEU A 1 20.24 -16.06 -18.23
C LEU A 1 19.24 -15.18 -17.51
N ALA A 2 18.42 -15.79 -16.65
CA ALA A 2 17.27 -15.16 -16.02
C ALA A 2 17.74 -14.29 -14.84
N GLY A 3 17.40 -13.00 -14.87
CA GLY A 3 17.73 -12.02 -13.86
C GLY A 3 17.00 -12.31 -12.56
N GLY A 4 17.77 -12.45 -11.48
CA GLY A 4 17.27 -12.67 -10.14
C GLY A 4 16.65 -11.41 -9.50
N PRO A 5 16.14 -11.52 -8.26
CA PRO A 5 15.35 -10.50 -7.57
C PRO A 5 16.07 -9.16 -7.33
N GLU A 6 17.37 -9.08 -7.55
CA GLU A 6 18.20 -7.91 -7.26
C GLU A 6 17.95 -6.72 -8.21
N GLN A 7 17.31 -6.92 -9.38
CA GLN A 7 17.01 -5.83 -10.31
C GLN A 7 15.69 -5.09 -10.02
N GLY A 8 14.85 -5.56 -9.08
CA GLY A 8 13.63 -4.84 -8.69
C GLY A 8 13.93 -3.49 -8.00
N TYR A 9 15.06 -3.41 -7.29
CA TYR A 9 15.44 -2.25 -6.48
C TYR A 9 15.74 -1.00 -7.31
N ASN A 10 16.52 -1.14 -8.38
CA ASN A 10 16.91 0.00 -9.21
C ASN A 10 15.78 0.50 -10.12
N ILE A 11 14.76 -0.33 -10.38
CA ILE A 11 13.59 0.05 -11.19
C ILE A 11 12.55 0.82 -10.35
N LEU A 12 12.46 0.53 -9.05
CA LEU A 12 11.51 1.19 -8.14
C LEU A 12 11.99 2.56 -7.64
N ILE A 13 13.30 2.80 -7.63
CA ILE A 13 13.90 4.01 -7.04
C ILE A 13 13.97 5.17 -8.06
N ASP A 14 14.11 4.93 -9.37
CA ASP A 14 14.66 5.97 -10.25
C ASP A 14 13.72 6.56 -11.32
N SER A 15 12.40 6.28 -11.38
CA SER A 15 11.66 6.79 -12.57
C SER A 15 10.17 7.16 -12.50
N ASN A 16 9.41 7.00 -11.41
CA ASN A 16 7.99 7.43 -11.45
C ASN A 16 7.32 7.80 -10.12
N VAL A 17 8.00 7.59 -8.99
CA VAL A 17 7.33 7.23 -7.72
C VAL A 17 7.47 8.30 -6.64
N ASP A 18 8.20 9.38 -6.89
CA ASP A 18 8.77 10.15 -5.79
C ASP A 18 7.72 11.08 -5.09
N TRP A 19 6.54 11.42 -5.67
CA TRP A 19 5.68 12.50 -5.09
C TRP A 19 4.14 12.42 -5.35
N GLY A 20 3.54 11.26 -5.68
CA GLY A 20 2.06 11.09 -5.62
C GLY A 20 1.29 10.84 -6.93
N GLN A 21 1.97 10.48 -8.02
CA GLN A 21 1.29 10.08 -9.26
C GLN A 21 0.36 8.87 -9.07
N ASP A 22 0.81 7.86 -8.33
CA ASP A 22 0.01 6.67 -8.05
C ASP A 22 -1.12 6.95 -7.07
N LEU A 23 -0.99 7.93 -6.17
CA LEU A 23 -2.12 8.43 -5.36
C LEU A 23 -3.16 9.15 -6.23
N ARG A 24 -2.73 9.97 -7.20
CA ARG A 24 -3.68 10.58 -8.15
C ARG A 24 -4.45 9.51 -8.93
N ARG A 25 -3.76 8.47 -9.40
CA ARG A 25 -4.41 7.34 -10.09
C ARG A 25 -5.32 6.56 -9.16
N LEU A 26 -4.94 6.40 -7.89
CA LEU A 26 -5.76 5.76 -6.88
C LEU A 26 -7.05 6.55 -6.67
N ALA A 27 -6.98 7.87 -6.53
CA ALA A 27 -8.17 8.72 -6.40
C ALA A 27 -9.16 8.53 -7.56
N VAL A 28 -8.67 8.50 -8.80
CA VAL A 28 -9.50 8.21 -9.98
C VAL A 28 -10.13 6.82 -9.89
N TRP A 29 -9.34 5.80 -9.55
CA TRP A 29 -9.86 4.43 -9.42
C TRP A 29 -10.92 4.32 -8.31
N LEU A 30 -10.74 5.00 -7.18
CA LEU A 30 -11.71 5.03 -6.08
C LEU A 30 -13.03 5.65 -6.52
N GLU A 31 -12.98 6.77 -7.27
CA GLU A 31 -14.16 7.42 -7.84
C GLU A 31 -14.88 6.50 -8.85
N GLU A 32 -14.13 5.89 -9.78
CA GLU A 32 -14.68 5.00 -10.81
C GLU A 32 -15.31 3.70 -10.25
N ASN A 33 -14.95 3.30 -9.02
CA ASN A 33 -15.41 2.06 -8.38
C ASN A 33 -16.33 2.31 -7.17
N ASP A 34 -16.83 3.54 -7.02
CA ASP A 34 -17.72 3.97 -5.94
C ASP A 34 -17.17 3.66 -4.54
N VAL A 35 -15.87 3.88 -4.34
CA VAL A 35 -15.17 3.64 -3.06
C VAL A 35 -14.97 4.97 -2.33
N GLY A 36 -15.88 5.28 -1.40
CA GLY A 36 -15.84 6.53 -0.64
C GLY A 36 -14.81 6.57 0.50
N ARG A 37 -14.30 5.43 0.97
CA ARG A 37 -13.24 5.33 1.99
C ARG A 37 -12.45 4.05 1.80
N VAL A 38 -11.11 4.12 1.83
CA VAL A 38 -10.21 2.98 1.56
C VAL A 38 -9.30 2.67 2.76
N GLN A 39 -8.97 1.40 2.99
CA GLN A 39 -7.91 1.02 3.92
C GLN A 39 -6.54 1.19 3.22
N LEU A 40 -5.70 2.11 3.68
CA LEU A 40 -4.51 2.55 2.93
C LEU A 40 -3.20 2.20 3.65
N GLY A 41 -2.40 1.30 3.07
CA GLY A 41 -1.04 1.00 3.51
C GLY A 41 0.00 1.70 2.65
N TRP A 42 0.29 2.97 2.90
CA TRP A 42 1.06 3.82 1.99
C TRP A 42 2.58 3.80 2.23
N PHE A 43 3.35 3.87 1.15
CA PHE A 43 4.79 4.17 1.14
C PHE A 43 5.06 5.34 0.20
N GLY A 44 5.56 6.44 0.75
CA GLY A 44 5.90 7.65 -0.01
C GLY A 44 5.63 8.93 0.77
N THR A 45 6.09 10.06 0.23
CA THR A 45 6.03 11.39 0.87
C THR A 45 4.77 12.19 0.52
N ALA A 46 4.04 11.77 -0.52
CA ALA A 46 2.82 12.43 -0.94
C ALA A 46 1.69 12.24 0.08
N VAL A 47 0.85 13.27 0.19
CA VAL A 47 -0.27 13.38 1.13
C VAL A 47 -1.54 12.88 0.43
N PRO A 48 -2.14 11.74 0.84
CA PRO A 48 -3.36 11.21 0.20
C PRO A 48 -4.52 12.21 0.20
N GLU A 49 -4.65 12.99 1.26
CA GLU A 49 -5.70 14.01 1.42
C GLU A 49 -5.59 15.12 0.36
N TYR A 50 -4.39 15.40 -0.15
CA TYR A 50 -4.20 16.37 -1.25
C TYR A 50 -4.93 15.94 -2.53
N TYR A 51 -5.13 14.63 -2.72
CA TYR A 51 -5.85 14.04 -3.85
C TYR A 51 -7.32 13.76 -3.53
N GLY A 52 -7.83 14.18 -2.37
CA GLY A 52 -9.20 13.93 -1.93
C GLY A 52 -9.46 12.47 -1.53
N ILE A 53 -8.41 11.71 -1.19
CA ILE A 53 -8.55 10.32 -0.77
C ILE A 53 -8.95 10.31 0.71
N GLU A 54 -10.15 9.79 0.97
CA GLU A 54 -10.61 9.43 2.31
C GLU A 54 -10.12 8.02 2.64
N TYR A 55 -9.43 7.86 3.78
CA TYR A 55 -8.85 6.57 4.12
C TYR A 55 -8.79 6.31 5.63
N ASP A 56 -8.64 5.04 5.95
CA ASP A 56 -8.20 4.55 7.25
C ASP A 56 -6.75 4.06 7.11
N PRO A 57 -5.80 4.56 7.93
CA PRO A 57 -4.39 4.23 7.76
C PRO A 57 -4.12 2.78 8.18
N LEU A 58 -3.39 2.05 7.33
CA LEU A 58 -2.80 0.76 7.64
C LEU A 58 -1.28 0.90 7.85
N PRO A 59 -0.62 -0.11 8.44
CA PRO A 59 0.83 -0.11 8.63
C PRO A 59 1.59 0.15 7.31
N GLY A 60 2.37 1.22 7.28
CA GLY A 60 3.07 1.66 6.09
C GLY A 60 4.32 2.45 6.43
N LEU A 61 4.99 2.93 5.39
CA LEU A 61 6.20 3.73 5.51
C LEU A 61 5.92 5.10 4.90
N GLY A 62 4.91 5.78 5.45
CA GLY A 62 4.57 7.16 5.10
C GLY A 62 5.78 8.08 5.31
N GLY A 63 5.94 9.05 4.41
CA GLY A 63 7.02 10.02 4.48
C GLY A 63 6.77 11.09 5.54
N VAL A 64 7.64 12.10 5.56
CA VAL A 64 7.58 13.22 6.51
C VAL A 64 6.20 13.88 6.45
N GLY A 65 5.54 13.97 7.61
CA GLY A 65 4.19 14.56 7.75
C GLY A 65 3.04 13.55 7.71
N GLN A 66 3.33 12.26 7.57
CA GLN A 66 2.33 11.18 7.54
C GLN A 66 2.65 10.08 8.60
N PRO A 67 2.80 10.44 9.90
CA PRO A 67 3.23 9.51 10.94
C PRO A 67 2.25 8.36 11.19
N GLN A 68 0.97 8.54 10.89
CA GLN A 68 -0.09 7.57 11.15
C GLN A 68 0.14 6.21 10.46
N PHE A 69 0.81 6.18 9.30
CA PHE A 69 1.16 4.91 8.65
C PHE A 69 2.26 4.18 9.42
N PHE A 70 3.25 4.90 9.95
CA PHE A 70 4.32 4.29 10.73
C PHE A 70 3.83 3.89 12.13
N ASP A 71 3.01 4.72 12.76
CA ASP A 71 2.48 4.45 14.10
C ASP A 71 1.57 3.20 14.11
N ALA A 72 0.87 2.93 13.00
CA ALA A 72 0.02 1.75 12.84
C ALA A 72 0.79 0.41 12.97
N TRP A 73 2.12 0.39 12.84
CA TRP A 73 2.92 -0.82 13.12
C TRP A 73 2.90 -1.24 14.60
N TRP A 74 2.66 -0.31 15.53
CA TRP A 74 2.65 -0.58 16.98
C TRP A 74 1.28 -0.94 17.53
N GLN A 75 0.23 -0.53 16.83
CA GLN A 75 -1.14 -0.92 17.14
C GLN A 75 -1.89 -1.17 15.83
N LEU A 76 -1.97 -2.44 15.45
CA LEU A 76 -2.59 -2.84 14.20
C LEU A 76 -4.07 -2.42 14.17
N PRO A 77 -4.53 -1.69 13.14
CA PRO A 77 -5.91 -1.20 13.04
C PRO A 77 -6.87 -2.27 12.48
N PHE A 78 -6.38 -3.48 12.21
CA PHE A 78 -7.15 -4.59 11.64
C PHE A 78 -6.61 -5.94 12.14
N ASP A 79 -7.38 -7.01 11.93
CA ASP A 79 -6.94 -8.39 12.17
C ASP A 79 -6.17 -8.91 10.94
N PRO A 80 -4.85 -9.18 11.03
CA PRO A 80 -4.04 -9.69 9.91
C PRO A 80 -4.45 -11.06 9.38
N ALA A 81 -5.06 -11.89 10.23
CA ALA A 81 -5.50 -13.23 9.85
C ALA A 81 -6.90 -13.20 9.21
N GLN A 82 -7.73 -12.23 9.60
CA GLN A 82 -9.09 -12.09 9.09
C GLN A 82 -9.46 -10.60 8.90
N PRO A 83 -8.94 -9.94 7.84
CA PRO A 83 -9.28 -8.55 7.56
C PRO A 83 -10.78 -8.37 7.38
N ALA A 84 -11.33 -7.29 7.92
CA ALA A 84 -12.75 -6.96 7.78
C ALA A 84 -13.10 -6.65 6.30
N PRO A 85 -14.37 -6.82 5.89
CA PRO A 85 -14.80 -6.41 4.56
C PRO A 85 -14.48 -4.94 4.25
N GLY A 86 -14.07 -4.67 3.02
CA GLY A 86 -13.65 -3.34 2.58
C GLY A 86 -12.67 -3.37 1.43
N VAL A 87 -12.29 -2.20 0.94
CA VAL A 87 -11.27 -2.06 -0.11
C VAL A 87 -9.95 -1.67 0.53
N TYR A 88 -8.89 -2.41 0.18
CA TYR A 88 -7.54 -2.22 0.68
C TYR A 88 -6.63 -1.78 -0.47
N ALA A 89 -6.02 -0.61 -0.34
CA ALA A 89 -4.98 -0.12 -1.23
C ALA A 89 -3.64 -0.17 -0.50
N ILE A 90 -2.77 -1.09 -0.89
CA ILE A 90 -1.51 -1.35 -0.17
C ILE A 90 -0.34 -1.13 -1.13
N SER A 91 0.57 -0.23 -0.77
CA SER A 91 1.81 -0.04 -1.51
C SER A 91 2.63 -1.33 -1.51
N VAL A 92 3.26 -1.67 -2.63
CA VAL A 92 4.10 -2.88 -2.76
C VAL A 92 5.17 -2.93 -1.66
N THR A 93 5.78 -1.80 -1.32
CA THR A 93 6.76 -1.69 -0.23
C THR A 93 6.16 -2.04 1.14
N SER A 94 4.99 -1.47 1.46
CA SER A 94 4.28 -1.76 2.72
C SER A 94 3.81 -3.21 2.77
N LEU A 95 3.27 -3.73 1.66
CA LEU A 95 2.85 -5.13 1.51
C LEU A 95 3.99 -6.11 1.80
N TRP A 96 5.23 -5.76 1.46
CA TRP A 96 6.41 -6.60 1.73
C TRP A 96 7.09 -6.32 3.06
N GLU A 97 6.51 -5.45 3.89
CA GLU A 97 6.95 -5.12 5.26
C GLU A 97 8.46 -4.82 5.32
N PHE A 98 8.99 -4.08 4.32
CA PHE A 98 10.41 -3.71 4.33
C PHE A 98 10.75 -2.86 5.56
N PRO A 99 11.91 -3.02 6.22
CA PRO A 99 13.03 -3.92 5.91
C PRO A 99 12.99 -5.27 6.64
N LEU A 100 11.84 -5.71 7.15
CA LEU A 100 11.75 -6.92 7.96
C LEU A 100 12.22 -8.16 7.19
N ALA A 101 12.90 -9.07 7.90
CA ALA A 101 13.26 -10.38 7.36
C ALA A 101 12.00 -11.20 7.13
N THR A 102 12.03 -12.13 6.16
CA THR A 102 10.85 -12.94 5.79
C THR A 102 10.17 -13.62 6.97
N ALA A 103 10.92 -14.08 7.97
CA ALA A 103 10.39 -14.73 9.16
C ALA A 103 9.55 -13.80 10.06
N ASP A 104 9.78 -12.49 9.97
CA ASP A 104 9.13 -11.47 10.79
C ASP A 104 7.94 -10.81 10.07
N LYS A 105 7.63 -11.21 8.83
CA LYS A 105 6.56 -10.59 8.02
C LYS A 105 5.22 -11.26 8.31
N TYR A 106 4.35 -10.59 9.06
CA TYR A 106 3.05 -11.16 9.45
C TYR A 106 1.85 -10.25 9.19
N VAL A 107 2.04 -8.92 9.15
CA VAL A 107 0.94 -7.95 9.07
C VAL A 107 0.12 -8.11 7.79
N TYR A 108 0.77 -8.26 6.65
CA TYR A 108 0.07 -8.39 5.36
C TYR A 108 0.13 -9.81 4.78
N ALA A 109 0.29 -10.82 5.64
CA ALA A 109 0.39 -12.22 5.21
C ALA A 109 -0.85 -12.70 4.44
N PHE A 110 -2.04 -12.28 4.86
CA PHE A 110 -3.30 -12.58 4.17
C PHE A 110 -3.28 -12.07 2.71
N PHE A 111 -2.85 -10.82 2.51
CA PHE A 111 -2.83 -10.19 1.19
C PHE A 111 -1.74 -10.77 0.29
N ARG A 112 -0.56 -11.10 0.83
CA ARG A 112 0.53 -11.72 0.06
C ARG A 112 0.21 -13.11 -0.48
N GLN A 113 -0.81 -13.80 0.05
CA GLN A 113 -1.18 -15.16 -0.34
C GLN A 113 -2.18 -15.21 -1.51
N ARG A 114 -2.61 -14.06 -2.04
CA ARG A 114 -3.54 -14.00 -3.18
C ARG A 114 -3.11 -12.96 -4.19
N GLU A 115 -3.67 -13.08 -5.40
CA GLU A 115 -3.51 -12.06 -6.42
C GLU A 115 -4.34 -10.80 -6.06
N PRO A 116 -3.82 -9.59 -6.35
CA PRO A 116 -4.57 -8.35 -6.18
C PRO A 116 -5.65 -8.21 -7.25
N ASP A 117 -6.79 -7.62 -6.87
CA ASP A 117 -7.94 -7.43 -7.76
C ASP A 117 -7.71 -6.30 -8.78
N ALA A 118 -6.82 -5.35 -8.44
CA ALA A 118 -6.32 -4.35 -9.38
C ALA A 118 -4.91 -3.87 -9.00
N ARG A 119 -4.22 -3.24 -9.96
CA ARG A 119 -2.93 -2.57 -9.75
C ARG A 119 -3.01 -1.14 -10.24
N ILE A 120 -2.70 -0.20 -9.35
CA ILE A 120 -2.67 1.22 -9.64
C ILE A 120 -1.22 1.65 -9.89
N GLY A 121 -0.95 2.06 -11.13
CA GLY A 121 0.40 2.37 -11.57
C GLY A 121 1.35 1.20 -11.35
N TYR A 122 2.50 1.46 -10.74
CA TYR A 122 3.47 0.41 -10.43
C TYR A 122 3.56 0.07 -8.95
N SER A 123 3.02 0.92 -8.07
CA SER A 123 3.34 0.87 -6.65
C SER A 123 2.19 0.54 -5.70
N ILE A 124 0.91 0.56 -6.12
CA ILE A 124 -0.23 0.30 -5.25
C ILE A 124 -1.04 -0.89 -5.77
N LEU A 125 -1.35 -1.84 -4.87
CA LEU A 125 -2.16 -3.02 -5.14
C LEU A 125 -3.50 -2.89 -4.43
N ILE A 126 -4.58 -3.25 -5.13
CA ILE A 126 -5.94 -3.22 -4.62
C ILE A 126 -6.37 -4.64 -4.24
N TYR A 127 -7.00 -4.76 -3.07
CA TYR A 127 -7.72 -5.96 -2.66
C TYR A 127 -9.15 -5.56 -2.27
N ASP A 128 -10.13 -6.11 -2.97
CA ASP A 128 -11.55 -5.87 -2.71
C ASP A 128 -12.15 -7.03 -1.91
N LEU A 129 -12.49 -6.75 -0.65
CA LEU A 129 -13.07 -7.71 0.28
C LEU A 129 -14.54 -7.37 0.61
N ARG A 130 -15.19 -6.51 -0.18
CA ARG A 130 -16.60 -6.12 0.02
C ARG A 130 -17.57 -7.28 -0.21
#